data_AF-A0A9E2LX93-F1
#
_entry.id   AF-A0A9E2LX93-F1
#
_cell.length_a   1.000
_cell.length_b   1.000
_cell.length_c   1.000
_cell.angle_alpha   90.00
_cell.angle_beta   90.00
_cell.angle_gamma   90.00
#
_symmetry.space_group_name_H-M   'P 1'
#
loop_
_entity.id
_entity.type
_entity.pdbx_description
1 polymer ?
#
loop_
_entity_poly.entity_id
_entity_poly.type
_entity_poly.pdbx_seq_one_letter_code
_entity_poly.pdbx_strand_id
1 'polypeptide(L)'
;MNCKETFVGSGIYTCTNAGCGNQVVEYAAGEECDLGTANSDAPGAACRTSCLRRDCGDGILDSGEECDNGTRDDGTGNEIIDLTTDPPTLATRPDACRGVVNTAFENLIDTPDEPRYFCRTAFCGDGAQDTGEECDDGNTIDDDECSNACVIATCGDGDVNVSVVGTAEPMLEQCDNGAANANTPDACRTTCLDPFCGDNIVDVTSGTGPSGGAEACDEGDSLNSYEPNRCRPDCSQPYCGDNITDDNAPFNEACDDGVNENVPNICRPGCIAPRCGDSLIDDDPLWGEEACDDGDIDTGDGCNASCKVELGWSCQGQPSVCTEGCGDGLIRGSEECDNETDFIPNSGDGCSATCRVELGWTCTGEPSSCTPICGDNLRFGAEATATGCDDGNTNANDGCNATCYVEAGWSCVGTPSVCTPICGDSNILGGETCDDGNATGSDGCSSTCRTEQGWNCNGTPSTCLPICGDGLIR
;
A
#
# COMPACT_ATOMS: atom_id res chain seq x y z
N MET A 1 -68.88 -48.06 -54.90
CA MET A 1 -68.83 -49.52 -55.14
C MET A 1 -67.37 -49.95 -55.14
N ASN A 2 -66.91 -50.58 -54.07
CA ASN A 2 -65.65 -51.33 -54.00
C ASN A 2 -65.84 -52.40 -52.91
N CYS A 3 -66.16 -53.64 -53.30
CA CYS A 3 -66.20 -54.80 -52.40
C CYS A 3 -64.84 -55.51 -52.46
N LYS A 4 -64.25 -55.82 -51.30
CA LYS A 4 -63.11 -56.76 -51.21
C LYS A 4 -63.66 -58.17 -50.97
N GLU A 5 -63.16 -59.11 -51.76
CA GLU A 5 -63.69 -60.46 -51.91
C GLU A 5 -63.24 -61.39 -50.78
N THR A 6 -64.12 -62.26 -50.30
CA THR A 6 -63.73 -63.48 -49.57
C THR A 6 -64.63 -64.64 -49.98
N PHE A 7 -64.01 -65.74 -50.43
CA PHE A 7 -64.66 -66.84 -51.13
C PHE A 7 -65.11 -67.96 -50.17
N VAL A 8 -66.41 -68.26 -50.13
CA VAL A 8 -66.92 -69.51 -49.53
C VAL A 8 -68.04 -70.12 -50.39
N GLY A 9 -67.63 -71.02 -51.29
CA GLY A 9 -68.26 -72.31 -51.56
C GLY A 9 -69.66 -72.41 -52.18
N SER A 10 -70.52 -71.40 -52.15
CA SER A 10 -71.89 -71.55 -52.67
C SER A 10 -72.63 -70.22 -52.88
N GLY A 11 -72.27 -69.52 -53.96
CA GLY A 11 -73.20 -68.84 -54.88
C GLY A 11 -74.20 -67.78 -54.40
N ILE A 12 -74.15 -67.29 -53.16
CA ILE A 12 -74.98 -66.17 -52.69
C ILE A 12 -74.06 -64.99 -52.36
N TYR A 13 -74.17 -63.90 -53.12
CA TYR A 13 -73.52 -62.62 -52.81
C TYR A 13 -74.49 -61.80 -51.96
N THR A 14 -74.30 -61.78 -50.64
CA THR A 14 -74.98 -60.81 -49.78
C THR A 14 -74.08 -59.60 -49.61
N CYS A 15 -74.43 -58.48 -50.26
CA CYS A 15 -73.97 -57.17 -49.82
C CYS A 15 -74.61 -56.92 -48.45
N THR A 16 -73.85 -57.06 -47.37
CA THR A 16 -74.17 -56.31 -46.15
C THR A 16 -73.97 -54.84 -46.48
N ASN A 17 -74.98 -54.02 -46.22
CA ASN A 17 -74.86 -52.57 -46.36
C ASN A 17 -73.65 -52.14 -45.54
N ALA A 18 -72.63 -51.57 -46.20
CA ALA A 18 -71.58 -50.84 -45.51
C ALA A 18 -72.27 -49.74 -44.67
N GLY A 19 -71.91 -49.65 -43.41
CA GLY A 19 -72.60 -48.74 -42.51
C GLY A 19 -72.41 -49.10 -41.05
N CYS A 20 -72.28 -48.03 -40.27
CA CYS A 20 -71.97 -48.06 -38.87
C CYS A 20 -72.89 -48.97 -38.04
N GLY A 21 -72.27 -49.77 -37.17
CA GLY A 21 -72.94 -50.63 -36.20
C GLY A 21 -73.03 -52.09 -36.63
N ASN A 22 -72.15 -52.54 -37.54
CA ASN A 22 -72.11 -53.91 -38.06
C ASN A 22 -70.94 -54.75 -37.48
N GLN A 23 -70.16 -54.19 -36.55
CA GLN A 23 -68.96 -54.77 -35.93
C GLN A 23 -67.74 -54.90 -36.85
N VAL A 24 -67.71 -54.20 -37.99
CA VAL A 24 -66.61 -54.20 -38.95
C VAL A 24 -66.23 -52.77 -39.29
N VAL A 25 -65.02 -52.33 -38.92
CA VAL A 25 -64.55 -50.97 -39.21
C VAL A 25 -64.26 -50.80 -40.71
N GLU A 26 -65.04 -49.97 -41.36
CA GLU A 26 -64.97 -49.71 -42.79
C GLU A 26 -64.32 -48.36 -43.10
N TYR A 27 -62.99 -48.28 -42.98
CA TYR A 27 -62.20 -47.04 -43.15
C TYR A 27 -62.49 -46.28 -44.46
N ALA A 28 -62.80 -46.98 -45.56
CA ALA A 28 -63.10 -46.35 -46.84
C ALA A 28 -64.48 -45.64 -46.87
N ALA A 29 -65.33 -45.92 -45.89
CA ALA A 29 -66.62 -45.25 -45.65
C ALA A 29 -66.53 -44.17 -44.56
N GLY A 30 -65.35 -43.93 -43.98
CA GLY A 30 -65.11 -42.90 -42.96
C GLY A 30 -65.26 -43.35 -41.51
N GLU A 31 -65.32 -44.67 -41.26
CA GLU A 31 -65.41 -45.20 -39.89
C GLU A 31 -64.02 -45.27 -39.23
N GLU A 32 -63.96 -44.86 -37.96
CA GLU A 32 -62.76 -44.99 -37.12
C GLU A 32 -62.89 -46.11 -36.10
N CYS A 33 -64.11 -46.49 -35.74
CA CYS A 33 -64.45 -47.56 -34.83
C CYS A 33 -65.83 -48.15 -35.18
N ASP A 34 -66.09 -49.41 -34.81
CA ASP A 34 -67.41 -50.02 -34.93
C ASP A 34 -67.53 -51.16 -33.89
N LEU A 35 -68.30 -50.91 -32.83
CA LEU A 35 -68.59 -51.87 -31.76
C LEU A 35 -69.97 -52.53 -31.95
N GLY A 36 -70.56 -52.41 -33.14
CA GLY A 36 -71.88 -52.94 -33.46
C GLY A 36 -72.99 -52.21 -32.72
N THR A 37 -73.89 -53.00 -32.13
CA THR A 37 -74.97 -52.49 -31.26
C THR A 37 -74.46 -51.85 -29.96
N ALA A 38 -73.15 -51.92 -29.66
CA ALA A 38 -72.55 -51.30 -28.50
C ALA A 38 -72.03 -49.87 -28.77
N ASN A 39 -72.15 -49.38 -30.01
CA ASN A 39 -71.93 -47.96 -30.30
C ASN A 39 -72.93 -47.11 -29.49
N SER A 40 -72.46 -46.00 -28.94
CA SER A 40 -73.25 -45.19 -28.03
C SER A 40 -72.83 -43.73 -28.08
N ASP A 41 -73.81 -42.85 -28.00
CA ASP A 41 -73.63 -41.40 -27.87
C ASP A 41 -73.73 -40.96 -26.39
N ALA A 42 -73.49 -41.90 -25.46
CA ALA A 42 -73.42 -41.61 -24.04
C ALA A 42 -72.01 -41.16 -23.65
N PRO A 43 -71.88 -40.26 -22.65
CA PRO A 43 -70.59 -39.85 -22.13
C PRO A 43 -69.67 -41.03 -21.76
N GLY A 44 -68.43 -41.00 -22.25
CA GLY A 44 -67.39 -42.01 -22.05
C GLY A 44 -67.48 -43.21 -23.00
N ALA A 45 -68.38 -43.21 -23.99
CA ALA A 45 -68.47 -44.29 -24.97
C ALA A 45 -67.24 -44.32 -25.90
N ALA A 46 -66.64 -45.50 -26.07
CA ALA A 46 -65.44 -45.65 -26.90
C ALA A 46 -65.70 -45.48 -28.41
N CYS A 47 -66.95 -45.59 -28.84
CA CYS A 47 -67.35 -45.44 -30.24
C CYS A 47 -68.78 -44.87 -30.34
N ARG A 48 -68.94 -43.78 -31.10
CA ARG A 48 -70.22 -43.10 -31.32
C ARG A 48 -71.13 -43.89 -32.25
N THR A 49 -72.42 -43.59 -32.24
CA THR A 49 -73.37 -44.20 -33.20
C THR A 49 -73.12 -43.77 -34.65
N SER A 50 -72.26 -42.78 -34.86
CA SER A 50 -71.68 -42.36 -36.15
C SER A 50 -70.41 -43.14 -36.55
N CYS A 51 -69.92 -44.07 -35.73
CA CYS A 51 -68.68 -44.84 -35.94
C CYS A 51 -67.40 -44.00 -35.98
N LEU A 52 -67.46 -42.84 -35.32
CA LEU A 52 -66.30 -42.05 -34.97
C LEU A 52 -65.93 -42.35 -33.51
N ARG A 53 -64.63 -42.27 -33.22
CA ARG A 53 -64.17 -42.33 -31.83
C ARG A 53 -64.61 -41.05 -31.12
N ARG A 54 -64.63 -41.10 -29.79
CA ARG A 54 -64.77 -39.91 -28.96
C ARG A 54 -63.73 -38.86 -29.35
N ASP A 55 -64.19 -37.65 -29.61
CA ASP A 55 -63.34 -36.52 -29.96
C ASP A 55 -64.00 -35.21 -29.51
N CYS A 56 -63.20 -34.17 -29.32
CA CYS A 56 -63.72 -32.86 -28.92
C CYS A 56 -64.53 -32.23 -30.08
N GLY A 57 -65.76 -31.77 -29.82
CA GLY A 57 -66.61 -31.14 -30.84
C GLY A 57 -67.62 -32.08 -31.53
N ASP A 58 -67.88 -33.27 -30.97
CA ASP A 58 -68.86 -34.25 -31.46
C ASP A 58 -70.28 -34.11 -30.88
N GLY A 59 -70.47 -33.15 -29.97
CA GLY A 59 -71.73 -32.78 -29.34
C GLY A 59 -72.08 -33.58 -28.08
N ILE A 60 -71.15 -34.35 -27.52
CA ILE A 60 -71.29 -35.20 -26.34
C ILE A 60 -70.11 -34.99 -25.37
N LEU A 61 -70.39 -34.30 -24.26
CA LEU A 61 -69.41 -34.07 -23.18
C LEU A 61 -68.94 -35.40 -22.52
N ASP A 62 -67.74 -35.88 -22.83
CA ASP A 62 -67.15 -37.07 -22.19
C ASP A 62 -66.31 -36.76 -20.95
N SER A 63 -65.95 -37.81 -20.19
CA SER A 63 -65.02 -37.67 -19.06
C SER A 63 -63.62 -37.27 -19.54
N GLY A 64 -63.19 -36.06 -19.15
CA GLY A 64 -61.93 -35.44 -19.54
C GLY A 64 -62.09 -34.18 -20.41
N GLU A 65 -63.31 -33.88 -20.86
CA GLU A 65 -63.65 -32.67 -21.63
C GLU A 65 -64.47 -31.70 -20.76
N GLU A 66 -64.24 -30.40 -20.91
CA GLU A 66 -64.97 -29.35 -20.16
C GLU A 66 -66.14 -28.73 -20.95
N CYS A 67 -66.15 -28.84 -22.28
CA CYS A 67 -67.22 -28.38 -23.16
C CYS A 67 -67.24 -29.18 -24.49
N ASP A 68 -68.43 -29.33 -25.11
CA ASP A 68 -68.58 -29.98 -26.43
C ASP A 68 -69.83 -29.45 -27.17
N ASN A 69 -69.69 -28.27 -27.79
CA ASN A 69 -70.78 -27.59 -28.49
C ASN A 69 -70.72 -27.76 -30.03
N GLY A 70 -70.20 -28.87 -30.53
CA GLY A 70 -70.44 -29.35 -31.89
C GLY A 70 -69.88 -28.47 -33.04
N THR A 71 -68.95 -29.05 -33.81
CA THR A 71 -68.48 -28.61 -35.15
C THR A 71 -67.35 -27.56 -35.29
N ARG A 72 -66.63 -27.18 -34.23
CA ARG A 72 -65.47 -26.26 -34.36
C ARG A 72 -64.23 -26.75 -33.61
N ASP A 73 -63.52 -27.71 -34.19
CA ASP A 73 -62.17 -28.16 -33.80
C ASP A 73 -61.14 -27.77 -34.89
N ASP A 74 -59.92 -27.41 -34.49
CA ASP A 74 -58.80 -27.11 -35.41
C ASP A 74 -58.14 -28.37 -36.00
N GLY A 75 -58.64 -29.55 -35.63
CA GLY A 75 -58.16 -30.86 -36.08
C GLY A 75 -57.02 -31.43 -35.22
N THR A 76 -56.73 -30.80 -34.09
CA THR A 76 -55.81 -31.30 -33.06
C THR A 76 -56.48 -31.57 -31.70
N GLY A 77 -57.81 -31.41 -31.61
CA GLY A 77 -58.61 -31.66 -30.41
C GLY A 77 -58.87 -30.43 -29.54
N ASN A 78 -58.71 -29.21 -30.09
CA ASN A 78 -58.94 -27.94 -29.40
C ASN A 78 -60.13 -27.17 -30.01
N GLU A 79 -61.02 -26.62 -29.18
CA GLU A 79 -62.21 -25.90 -29.64
C GLU A 79 -61.92 -24.47 -30.13
N ILE A 80 -62.57 -24.05 -31.22
CA ILE A 80 -62.58 -22.66 -31.73
C ILE A 80 -63.90 -21.97 -31.34
N ILE A 81 -63.85 -21.01 -30.41
CA ILE A 81 -65.02 -20.25 -29.96
C ILE A 81 -65.28 -19.03 -30.86
N ASP A 82 -66.51 -18.91 -31.39
CA ASP A 82 -67.00 -17.76 -32.18
C ASP A 82 -67.99 -16.92 -31.36
N LEU A 83 -67.50 -15.78 -30.84
CA LEU A 83 -68.23 -14.89 -29.93
C LEU A 83 -69.41 -14.13 -30.58
N THR A 84 -69.64 -14.28 -31.89
CA THR A 84 -70.82 -13.69 -32.56
C THR A 84 -72.07 -14.56 -32.41
N THR A 85 -71.89 -15.86 -32.16
CA THR A 85 -72.99 -16.84 -32.12
C THR A 85 -73.27 -17.42 -30.74
N ASP A 86 -72.35 -17.28 -29.78
CA ASP A 86 -72.54 -17.77 -28.41
C ASP A 86 -71.89 -16.80 -27.39
N PRO A 87 -72.63 -15.82 -26.84
CA PRO A 87 -72.07 -14.85 -25.89
C PRO A 87 -72.11 -15.40 -24.45
N PRO A 88 -70.97 -15.70 -23.80
CA PRO A 88 -70.98 -16.16 -22.42
C PRO A 88 -71.18 -14.98 -21.45
N THR A 89 -71.97 -15.20 -20.39
CA THR A 89 -72.02 -14.27 -19.26
C THR A 89 -70.70 -14.34 -18.48
N LEU A 90 -70.18 -13.18 -18.07
CA LEU A 90 -68.87 -12.93 -17.42
C LEU A 90 -68.49 -13.80 -16.18
N ALA A 91 -69.33 -14.73 -15.75
CA ALA A 91 -69.16 -15.53 -14.54
C ALA A 91 -68.59 -16.95 -14.77
N THR A 92 -68.42 -17.39 -16.02
CA THR A 92 -67.92 -18.74 -16.36
C THR A 92 -66.75 -18.70 -17.34
N ARG A 93 -65.87 -17.71 -17.24
CA ARG A 93 -64.58 -17.76 -17.96
C ARG A 93 -63.64 -18.70 -17.20
N PRO A 94 -63.07 -19.75 -17.82
CA PRO A 94 -61.70 -20.17 -17.51
C PRO A 94 -60.75 -19.10 -18.07
N ASP A 95 -59.71 -18.73 -17.33
CA ASP A 95 -58.79 -17.67 -17.79
C ASP A 95 -57.98 -18.06 -19.05
N ALA A 96 -57.95 -19.35 -19.41
CA ALA A 96 -57.20 -19.97 -20.52
C ALA A 96 -57.66 -19.64 -21.96
N CYS A 97 -58.53 -18.63 -22.14
CA CYS A 97 -58.92 -18.12 -23.46
C CYS A 97 -58.65 -16.61 -23.52
N ARG A 98 -57.37 -16.20 -23.49
CA ARG A 98 -56.93 -14.83 -23.81
C ARG A 98 -56.27 -14.81 -25.19
N GLY A 99 -56.62 -13.78 -25.97
CA GLY A 99 -56.40 -13.72 -27.40
C GLY A 99 -54.96 -13.39 -27.72
N VAL A 100 -54.25 -14.35 -28.29
CA VAL A 100 -52.99 -14.11 -28.96
C VAL A 100 -53.30 -13.86 -30.45
N VAL A 101 -53.10 -12.63 -30.91
CA VAL A 101 -52.89 -12.38 -32.35
C VAL A 101 -51.56 -13.06 -32.70
N ASN A 102 -51.64 -14.31 -33.16
CA ASN A 102 -50.49 -15.08 -33.57
C ASN A 102 -49.82 -14.40 -34.78
N THR A 103 -48.63 -13.81 -34.58
CA THR A 103 -47.77 -13.28 -35.65
C THR A 103 -46.81 -14.33 -36.22
N ALA A 104 -46.92 -15.60 -35.83
CA ALA A 104 -45.97 -16.65 -36.14
C ALA A 104 -46.60 -18.01 -36.44
N PHE A 105 -47.71 -18.08 -37.19
CA PHE A 105 -48.01 -19.25 -38.02
C PHE A 105 -48.68 -18.77 -39.31
N GLU A 106 -47.87 -18.67 -40.36
CA GLU A 106 -48.38 -18.53 -41.71
C GLU A 106 -49.22 -19.77 -42.07
N ASN A 107 -50.44 -19.51 -42.54
CA ASN A 107 -51.36 -20.41 -43.26
C ASN A 107 -52.45 -21.14 -42.45
N LEU A 108 -53.43 -20.39 -41.94
CA LEU A 108 -54.85 -20.76 -42.14
C LEU A 108 -55.79 -19.52 -42.09
N ILE A 109 -56.23 -19.11 -43.29
CA ILE A 109 -57.40 -18.26 -43.61
C ILE A 109 -57.43 -16.84 -43.01
N ASP A 110 -56.89 -15.96 -43.83
CA ASP A 110 -57.01 -14.50 -43.94
C ASP A 110 -58.46 -13.96 -43.81
N THR A 111 -58.76 -13.23 -42.73
CA THR A 111 -59.54 -11.97 -42.77
C THR A 111 -59.13 -11.03 -41.62
N PRO A 112 -58.95 -9.72 -41.83
CA PRO A 112 -58.27 -8.83 -40.88
C PRO A 112 -59.10 -8.24 -39.71
N ASP A 113 -60.36 -8.65 -39.50
CA ASP A 113 -61.29 -7.90 -38.62
C ASP A 113 -62.03 -8.73 -37.54
N GLU A 114 -61.64 -9.98 -37.25
CA GLU A 114 -62.32 -10.80 -36.23
C GLU A 114 -61.31 -11.54 -35.33
N PRO A 115 -61.23 -11.26 -34.01
CA PRO A 115 -60.31 -11.96 -33.11
C PRO A 115 -60.84 -13.37 -32.80
N ARG A 116 -60.11 -14.41 -33.21
CA ARG A 116 -60.36 -15.80 -32.79
C ARG A 116 -59.54 -16.11 -31.55
N TYR A 117 -60.16 -16.71 -30.55
CA TYR A 117 -59.53 -17.10 -29.28
C TYR A 117 -59.42 -18.63 -29.24
N PHE A 118 -58.22 -19.14 -28.97
CA PHE A 118 -57.95 -20.56 -28.76
C PHE A 118 -57.98 -20.81 -27.25
N CYS A 119 -58.61 -21.90 -26.81
CA CYS A 119 -58.55 -22.33 -25.42
C CYS A 119 -57.48 -23.42 -25.32
N ARG A 120 -56.41 -23.14 -24.56
CA ARG A 120 -55.35 -24.10 -24.26
C ARG A 120 -55.61 -24.69 -22.87
N THR A 121 -55.08 -25.87 -22.58
CA THR A 121 -54.99 -26.34 -21.18
C THR A 121 -54.09 -25.37 -20.42
N ALA A 122 -54.54 -24.82 -19.30
CA ALA A 122 -53.72 -23.97 -18.43
C ALA A 122 -52.51 -24.75 -17.91
N PHE A 123 -51.31 -24.22 -18.09
CA PHE A 123 -50.08 -24.74 -17.49
C PHE A 123 -49.06 -23.62 -17.44
N CYS A 124 -48.17 -23.69 -16.45
CA CYS A 124 -47.17 -22.66 -16.26
C CYS A 124 -46.14 -22.60 -17.39
N GLY A 125 -45.83 -21.39 -17.85
CA GLY A 125 -44.83 -21.11 -18.88
C GLY A 125 -45.41 -20.94 -20.27
N ASP A 126 -46.67 -20.54 -20.39
CA ASP A 126 -47.42 -20.53 -21.64
C ASP A 126 -47.62 -19.14 -22.28
N GLY A 127 -47.28 -18.11 -21.52
CA GLY A 127 -47.32 -16.70 -21.86
C GLY A 127 -48.56 -15.98 -21.32
N ALA A 128 -49.42 -16.66 -20.56
CA ALA A 128 -50.65 -16.10 -20.04
C ALA A 128 -50.88 -16.50 -18.56
N GLN A 129 -50.99 -15.50 -17.68
CA GLN A 129 -51.37 -15.73 -16.29
C GLN A 129 -52.81 -16.25 -16.17
N ASP A 130 -52.96 -17.53 -15.87
CA ASP A 130 -54.24 -18.24 -15.75
C ASP A 130 -54.83 -18.23 -14.32
N THR A 131 -56.08 -18.72 -14.17
CA THR A 131 -56.77 -18.74 -12.87
C THR A 131 -56.05 -19.68 -11.91
N GLY A 132 -55.43 -19.11 -10.87
CA GLY A 132 -54.68 -19.88 -9.86
C GLY A 132 -53.16 -19.74 -9.99
N GLU A 133 -52.69 -19.07 -11.04
CA GLU A 133 -51.28 -18.69 -11.22
C GLU A 133 -51.03 -17.29 -10.66
N GLU A 134 -49.92 -17.12 -9.97
CA GLU A 134 -49.48 -15.81 -9.45
C GLU A 134 -48.70 -15.01 -10.51
N CYS A 135 -48.08 -15.71 -11.47
CA CYS A 135 -47.38 -15.18 -12.65
C CYS A 135 -47.40 -16.21 -13.78
N ASP A 136 -47.04 -15.79 -15.00
CA ASP A 136 -46.63 -16.66 -16.12
C ASP A 136 -45.75 -15.83 -17.06
N ASP A 137 -44.56 -16.30 -17.37
CA ASP A 137 -43.56 -15.59 -18.15
C ASP A 137 -43.29 -16.23 -19.54
N GLY A 138 -44.05 -17.27 -19.89
CA GLY A 138 -44.01 -17.89 -21.20
C GLY A 138 -42.84 -18.83 -21.48
N ASN A 139 -42.13 -19.28 -20.44
CA ASN A 139 -41.04 -20.22 -20.61
C ASN A 139 -41.02 -21.30 -19.49
N THR A 140 -40.08 -22.25 -19.54
CA THR A 140 -39.98 -23.34 -18.54
C THR A 140 -38.66 -23.30 -17.74
N ILE A 141 -38.14 -22.11 -17.51
CA ILE A 141 -36.93 -21.81 -16.76
C ILE A 141 -37.40 -21.47 -15.35
N ASP A 142 -36.83 -22.13 -14.34
CA ASP A 142 -37.32 -21.98 -12.95
C ASP A 142 -36.75 -20.75 -12.26
N ASP A 143 -35.58 -20.30 -12.72
CA ASP A 143 -34.72 -19.31 -12.10
C ASP A 143 -34.86 -17.92 -12.74
N ASP A 144 -36.05 -17.51 -13.17
CA ASP A 144 -36.31 -16.19 -13.75
C ASP A 144 -37.49 -15.44 -13.08
N GLU A 145 -38.30 -14.68 -13.83
CA GLU A 145 -39.36 -13.83 -13.25
C GLU A 145 -40.55 -14.65 -12.72
N CYS A 146 -40.70 -15.91 -13.18
CA CYS A 146 -41.77 -16.79 -12.75
C CYS A 146 -41.30 -18.25 -12.67
N SER A 147 -41.43 -18.87 -11.48
CA SER A 147 -41.11 -20.29 -11.32
C SER A 147 -42.02 -21.18 -12.19
N ASN A 148 -41.59 -22.40 -12.50
CA ASN A 148 -42.39 -23.42 -13.20
C ASN A 148 -43.62 -23.90 -12.39
N ALA A 149 -43.73 -23.47 -11.14
CA ALA A 149 -44.91 -23.66 -10.30
C ALA A 149 -45.93 -22.50 -10.42
N CYS A 150 -45.65 -21.51 -11.26
CA CYS A 150 -46.45 -20.30 -11.46
C CYS A 150 -46.66 -19.48 -10.19
N VAL A 151 -45.60 -19.46 -9.39
CA VAL A 151 -45.44 -18.61 -8.22
C VAL A 151 -44.38 -17.57 -8.57
N ILE A 152 -44.64 -16.32 -8.18
CA ILE A 152 -43.71 -15.22 -8.39
C ILE A 152 -42.37 -15.58 -7.75
N ALA A 153 -41.28 -15.46 -8.50
CA ALA A 153 -39.94 -15.66 -7.98
C ALA A 153 -39.67 -14.68 -6.81
N THR A 154 -39.26 -15.22 -5.66
CA THR A 154 -39.01 -14.43 -4.46
C THR A 154 -37.79 -14.93 -3.71
N CYS A 155 -36.93 -13.98 -3.31
CA CYS A 155 -35.85 -14.27 -2.40
C CYS A 155 -36.28 -15.07 -1.15
N GLY A 156 -35.68 -16.24 -0.98
CA GLY A 156 -35.92 -17.21 0.08
C GLY A 156 -36.80 -18.40 -0.33
N ASP A 157 -37.09 -18.60 -1.61
CA ASP A 157 -37.84 -19.75 -2.13
C ASP A 157 -36.95 -20.98 -2.43
N GLY A 158 -35.63 -20.79 -2.50
CA GLY A 158 -34.64 -21.86 -2.68
C GLY A 158 -34.03 -21.92 -4.07
N ASP A 159 -34.44 -21.03 -4.98
CA ASP A 159 -33.93 -20.93 -6.34
C ASP A 159 -33.23 -19.58 -6.54
N VAL A 160 -32.14 -19.56 -7.32
CA VAL A 160 -31.33 -18.34 -7.52
C VAL A 160 -31.84 -17.62 -8.77
N ASN A 161 -32.78 -16.71 -8.59
CA ASN A 161 -33.54 -16.09 -9.67
C ASN A 161 -32.78 -14.95 -10.37
N VAL A 162 -32.87 -14.89 -11.71
CA VAL A 162 -32.23 -13.85 -12.52
C VAL A 162 -33.04 -12.56 -12.63
N SER A 163 -34.28 -12.55 -12.15
CA SER A 163 -35.16 -11.36 -12.12
C SER A 163 -36.24 -11.50 -11.05
N VAL A 164 -36.16 -10.75 -9.95
CA VAL A 164 -37.13 -10.81 -8.84
C VAL A 164 -38.18 -9.69 -8.94
N VAL A 165 -39.46 -10.00 -8.75
CA VAL A 165 -40.55 -9.00 -8.77
C VAL A 165 -40.64 -8.24 -7.44
N GLY A 166 -40.68 -6.90 -7.50
CA GLY A 166 -41.01 -6.05 -6.33
C GLY A 166 -39.85 -5.25 -5.74
N THR A 167 -38.65 -5.36 -6.30
CA THR A 167 -37.51 -4.49 -5.97
C THR A 167 -37.38 -3.39 -7.03
N ALA A 168 -36.96 -2.20 -6.61
CA ALA A 168 -36.92 -1.02 -7.50
C ALA A 168 -35.95 -1.15 -8.68
N GLU A 169 -35.09 -2.17 -8.66
CA GLU A 169 -34.18 -2.58 -9.72
C GLU A 169 -34.27 -4.12 -9.84
N PRO A 170 -34.18 -4.72 -11.04
CA PRO A 170 -34.05 -6.17 -11.19
C PRO A 170 -32.72 -6.58 -10.57
N MET A 171 -32.77 -7.03 -9.31
CA MET A 171 -31.61 -7.59 -8.64
C MET A 171 -31.55 -9.07 -9.01
N LEU A 172 -30.42 -9.45 -9.62
CA LEU A 172 -30.02 -10.83 -9.78
C LEU A 172 -29.70 -11.38 -8.39
N GLU A 173 -30.37 -12.45 -7.99
CA GLU A 173 -30.01 -13.18 -6.78
C GLU A 173 -28.63 -13.77 -6.98
N GLN A 174 -27.75 -13.57 -6.01
CA GLN A 174 -26.40 -14.13 -6.02
C GLN A 174 -26.37 -15.49 -5.32
N CYS A 175 -27.28 -15.67 -4.37
CA CYS A 175 -27.51 -16.88 -3.61
C CYS A 175 -28.97 -16.99 -3.19
N ASP A 176 -29.42 -18.22 -2.92
CA ASP A 176 -30.70 -18.50 -2.28
C ASP A 176 -30.62 -19.85 -1.56
N ASN A 177 -30.66 -19.82 -0.23
CA ASN A 177 -30.70 -21.02 0.62
C ASN A 177 -32.11 -21.27 1.18
N GLY A 178 -33.12 -20.72 0.53
CA GLY A 178 -34.52 -20.76 0.93
C GLY A 178 -34.74 -20.10 2.28
N ALA A 179 -35.52 -20.78 3.14
CA ALA A 179 -35.75 -20.37 4.52
C ALA A 179 -34.47 -20.30 5.40
N ALA A 180 -33.32 -20.76 4.90
CA ALA A 180 -32.04 -20.65 5.60
C ALA A 180 -31.29 -19.34 5.31
N ASN A 181 -31.82 -18.45 4.45
CA ASN A 181 -31.29 -17.10 4.29
C ASN A 181 -31.31 -16.35 5.64
N ALA A 182 -30.19 -15.71 5.99
CA ALA A 182 -30.02 -15.07 7.28
C ALA A 182 -28.95 -13.98 7.24
N ASN A 183 -29.09 -12.98 8.10
CA ASN A 183 -28.07 -11.96 8.34
C ASN A 183 -27.15 -12.41 9.49
N THR A 184 -26.54 -13.57 9.29
CA THR A 184 -25.58 -14.21 10.20
C THR A 184 -24.33 -14.58 9.42
N PRO A 185 -23.17 -14.75 10.08
CA PRO A 185 -21.91 -15.07 9.40
C PRO A 185 -22.05 -16.22 8.39
N ASP A 186 -21.51 -15.99 7.20
CA ASP A 186 -21.41 -16.89 6.06
C ASP A 186 -22.74 -17.35 5.45
N ALA A 187 -23.87 -16.76 5.87
CA ALA A 187 -25.17 -17.05 5.32
C ALA A 187 -25.51 -16.10 4.16
N CYS A 188 -26.19 -16.65 3.15
CA CYS A 188 -26.87 -15.85 2.14
C CYS A 188 -27.79 -14.83 2.82
N ARG A 189 -27.65 -13.54 2.46
CA ARG A 189 -28.40 -12.48 3.15
C ARG A 189 -29.89 -12.62 2.90
N THR A 190 -30.69 -12.04 3.78
CA THR A 190 -32.16 -12.02 3.60
C THR A 190 -32.61 -11.21 2.38
N THR A 191 -31.66 -10.59 1.66
CA THR A 191 -31.84 -9.89 0.40
C THR A 191 -31.32 -10.68 -0.80
N CYS A 192 -30.96 -11.97 -0.62
CA CYS A 192 -30.41 -12.86 -1.65
C CYS A 192 -29.16 -12.34 -2.34
N LEU A 193 -28.37 -11.61 -1.56
CA LEU A 193 -27.04 -11.17 -1.91
C LEU A 193 -26.03 -12.03 -1.16
N ASP A 194 -24.91 -12.31 -1.81
CA ASP A 194 -23.81 -12.99 -1.16
C ASP A 194 -23.29 -12.16 0.02
N PRO A 195 -22.67 -12.82 1.02
CA PRO A 195 -21.97 -12.12 2.08
C PRO A 195 -20.91 -11.17 1.51
N PHE A 196 -20.89 -9.92 1.97
CA PHE A 196 -20.01 -8.89 1.41
C PHE A 196 -19.45 -7.95 2.47
N CYS A 197 -18.21 -7.52 2.22
CA CYS A 197 -17.51 -6.56 3.05
C CYS A 197 -18.23 -5.21 3.10
N GLY A 198 -18.53 -4.74 4.30
CA GLY A 198 -19.21 -3.50 4.58
C GLY A 198 -20.67 -3.66 4.99
N ASP A 199 -21.12 -4.85 5.37
CA ASP A 199 -22.50 -5.08 5.77
C ASP A 199 -22.72 -5.24 7.28
N ASN A 200 -21.65 -5.04 8.08
CA ASN A 200 -21.58 -5.16 9.53
C ASN A 200 -21.65 -6.61 10.05
N ILE A 201 -21.41 -7.60 9.20
CA ILE A 201 -21.36 -9.01 9.58
C ILE A 201 -20.02 -9.54 9.11
N VAL A 202 -19.28 -10.22 10.00
CA VAL A 202 -17.98 -10.78 9.66
C VAL A 202 -18.16 -12.18 9.07
N ASP A 203 -17.89 -12.34 7.77
CA ASP A 203 -17.98 -13.60 7.05
C ASP A 203 -16.62 -14.28 6.87
N VAL A 204 -16.37 -15.28 7.71
CA VAL A 204 -15.04 -15.90 7.89
C VAL A 204 -14.79 -17.12 7.00
N THR A 205 -15.77 -17.58 6.22
CA THR A 205 -15.61 -18.72 5.31
C THR A 205 -16.12 -18.48 3.89
N SER A 206 -17.01 -17.51 3.68
CA SER A 206 -17.74 -17.33 2.41
C SER A 206 -17.67 -15.91 1.83
N GLY A 207 -16.91 -14.97 2.41
CA GLY A 207 -16.82 -13.60 1.93
C GLY A 207 -16.32 -13.48 0.48
N THR A 208 -17.20 -13.04 -0.43
CA THR A 208 -16.85 -12.70 -1.82
C THR A 208 -16.47 -11.23 -1.97
N GLY A 209 -15.86 -10.64 -0.93
CA GLY A 209 -15.33 -9.29 -1.00
C GLY A 209 -14.36 -9.10 -2.18
N PRO A 210 -13.94 -7.86 -2.49
CA PRO A 210 -13.08 -7.55 -3.64
C PRO A 210 -11.77 -8.38 -3.72
N SER A 211 -11.39 -9.01 -2.62
CA SER A 211 -10.20 -9.85 -2.44
C SER A 211 -10.47 -11.37 -2.42
N GLY A 212 -11.73 -11.82 -2.51
CA GLY A 212 -12.12 -13.25 -2.58
C GLY A 212 -11.70 -14.10 -1.37
N GLY A 213 -11.67 -13.51 -0.17
CA GLY A 213 -11.21 -14.16 1.05
C GLY A 213 -12.09 -13.84 2.25
N ALA A 214 -12.00 -14.70 3.28
CA ALA A 214 -12.62 -14.52 4.58
C ALA A 214 -12.34 -13.14 5.17
N GLU A 215 -13.38 -12.48 5.67
CA GLU A 215 -13.29 -11.19 6.33
C GLU A 215 -12.65 -11.36 7.71
N ALA A 216 -11.64 -10.53 7.98
CA ALA A 216 -11.00 -10.53 9.29
C ALA A 216 -11.74 -9.62 10.29
N CYS A 217 -12.50 -8.66 9.76
CA CYS A 217 -13.40 -7.79 10.50
C CYS A 217 -14.36 -7.09 9.52
N ASP A 218 -15.47 -6.54 10.03
CA ASP A 218 -16.44 -5.77 9.26
C ASP A 218 -17.18 -4.81 10.22
N GLU A 219 -17.03 -3.50 9.99
CA GLU A 219 -17.72 -2.46 10.76
C GLU A 219 -18.79 -1.72 9.93
N GLY A 220 -19.13 -2.23 8.75
CA GLY A 220 -20.04 -1.62 7.79
C GLY A 220 -19.34 -0.76 6.73
N ASP A 221 -20.03 -0.44 5.64
CA ASP A 221 -19.45 0.26 4.47
C ASP A 221 -19.00 1.69 4.81
N SER A 222 -19.74 2.37 5.70
CA SER A 222 -19.32 3.67 6.24
C SER A 222 -18.28 3.55 7.36
N LEU A 223 -18.25 2.37 8.02
CA LEU A 223 -17.36 1.77 9.02
C LEU A 223 -15.92 1.47 8.57
N ASN A 224 -15.79 0.93 7.38
CA ASN A 224 -14.52 0.44 6.87
C ASN A 224 -13.80 1.60 6.17
N SER A 225 -12.59 1.94 6.61
CA SER A 225 -11.91 3.16 6.17
C SER A 225 -10.40 3.11 6.40
N TYR A 226 -9.70 4.15 5.95
CA TYR A 226 -8.29 4.40 6.26
C TYR A 226 -8.10 5.31 7.49
N GLU A 227 -9.12 5.42 8.35
CA GLU A 227 -8.98 6.10 9.63
C GLU A 227 -8.42 5.13 10.68
N PRO A 228 -7.66 5.62 11.68
CA PRO A 228 -7.06 4.78 12.70
C PRO A 228 -8.06 3.91 13.46
N ASN A 229 -7.64 2.68 13.76
CA ASN A 229 -8.32 1.67 14.55
C ASN A 229 -9.66 1.19 13.98
N ARG A 230 -9.76 1.17 12.65
CA ARG A 230 -10.95 0.68 11.93
C ARG A 230 -10.55 -0.38 10.93
N CYS A 231 -11.48 -1.29 10.65
CA CYS A 231 -11.37 -2.18 9.51
C CYS A 231 -11.01 -1.43 8.23
N ARG A 232 -10.09 -2.00 7.46
CA ARG A 232 -9.75 -1.44 6.16
C ARG A 232 -10.90 -1.64 5.18
N PRO A 233 -10.98 -0.83 4.11
CA PRO A 233 -12.08 -0.92 3.14
C PRO A 233 -12.24 -2.29 2.46
N ASP A 234 -11.23 -3.15 2.53
CA ASP A 234 -11.24 -4.51 2.01
C ASP A 234 -11.53 -5.57 3.10
N CYS A 235 -12.01 -5.15 4.27
CA CYS A 235 -12.29 -6.01 5.44
C CYS A 235 -11.08 -6.77 5.98
N SER A 236 -9.88 -6.27 5.68
CA SER A 236 -8.69 -6.65 6.41
C SER A 236 -8.66 -5.92 7.77
N GLN A 237 -8.12 -6.61 8.77
CA GLN A 237 -7.79 -5.98 10.04
C GLN A 237 -6.69 -4.93 9.83
N PRO A 238 -6.61 -3.90 10.68
CA PRO A 238 -5.43 -3.06 10.77
C PRO A 238 -4.14 -3.87 10.78
N TYR A 239 -3.12 -3.41 10.06
CA TYR A 239 -1.86 -4.10 10.00
C TYR A 239 -0.70 -3.13 9.80
N CYS A 240 0.41 -3.49 10.43
CA CYS A 240 1.66 -2.77 10.29
C CYS A 240 2.18 -2.80 8.84
N GLY A 241 2.43 -1.64 8.25
CA GLY A 241 2.90 -1.48 6.87
C GLY A 241 1.88 -0.83 5.93
N ASP A 242 0.82 -0.22 6.45
CA ASP A 242 -0.19 0.45 5.62
C ASP A 242 -0.26 1.96 5.79
N ASN A 243 0.73 2.53 6.49
CA ASN A 243 0.89 3.97 6.66
C ASN A 243 -0.27 4.60 7.46
N ILE A 244 -0.90 3.81 8.32
CA ILE A 244 -1.91 4.24 9.30
C ILE A 244 -1.46 3.69 10.65
N THR A 245 -1.42 4.54 11.67
CA THR A 245 -1.04 4.10 13.02
C THR A 245 -2.26 3.65 13.80
N ASP A 246 -2.39 2.35 14.05
CA ASP A 246 -3.46 1.75 14.83
C ASP A 246 -3.01 1.48 16.28
N ASP A 247 -3.12 2.53 17.09
CA ASP A 247 -2.60 2.61 18.45
C ASP A 247 -3.42 1.86 19.51
N ASN A 248 -4.62 1.37 19.19
CA ASN A 248 -5.46 0.62 20.13
C ASN A 248 -5.18 -0.89 20.12
N ALA A 249 -5.47 -1.52 21.26
CA ALA A 249 -5.41 -2.98 21.37
C ALA A 249 -6.40 -3.64 20.38
N PRO A 250 -6.01 -4.75 19.72
CA PRO A 250 -4.83 -5.56 19.99
C PRO A 250 -3.53 -5.15 19.28
N PHE A 251 -3.59 -4.22 18.32
CA PHE A 251 -2.46 -3.91 17.42
C PHE A 251 -1.38 -3.08 18.11
N ASN A 252 -1.77 -2.05 18.88
CA ASN A 252 -0.88 -1.22 19.70
C ASN A 252 0.34 -0.70 18.93
N GLU A 253 0.13 -0.24 17.71
CA GLU A 253 1.20 0.31 16.89
C GLU A 253 1.69 1.62 17.51
N ALA A 254 3.01 1.73 17.68
CA ALA A 254 3.61 2.96 18.18
C ALA A 254 3.76 4.00 17.06
N CYS A 255 3.87 3.53 15.82
CA CYS A 255 4.03 4.31 14.60
C CYS A 255 3.81 3.41 13.38
N ASP A 256 3.48 3.98 12.21
CA ASP A 256 3.44 3.27 10.92
C ASP A 256 3.66 4.26 9.77
N ASP A 257 4.73 4.06 8.99
CA ASP A 257 5.07 4.87 7.82
C ASP A 257 4.93 4.12 6.48
N GLY A 258 4.29 2.95 6.52
CA GLY A 258 4.04 2.06 5.39
C GLY A 258 5.20 1.16 5.01
N VAL A 259 6.45 1.58 5.25
CA VAL A 259 7.64 0.79 4.88
C VAL A 259 8.19 0.01 6.08
N ASN A 260 8.14 0.60 7.27
CA ASN A 260 8.57 0.02 8.55
C ASN A 260 9.92 -0.72 8.44
N GLU A 261 10.95 -0.03 7.98
CA GLU A 261 12.28 -0.58 7.72
C GLU A 261 13.28 -0.26 8.85
N ASN A 262 14.35 -1.05 8.97
CA ASN A 262 15.46 -0.77 9.90
C ASN A 262 16.43 0.27 9.32
N VAL A 263 15.95 1.49 9.12
CA VAL A 263 16.73 2.64 8.66
C VAL A 263 16.41 3.88 9.51
N PRO A 264 17.30 4.88 9.57
CA PRO A 264 17.10 6.07 10.41
C PRO A 264 15.77 6.80 10.16
N ASN A 265 15.18 7.31 11.23
CA ASN A 265 14.01 8.18 11.27
C ASN A 265 12.72 7.55 10.71
N ILE A 266 12.68 6.22 10.64
CA ILE A 266 11.60 5.42 10.09
C ILE A 266 11.22 4.36 11.12
N CYS A 267 9.94 4.01 11.16
CA CYS A 267 9.40 3.00 12.04
C CYS A 267 10.13 1.67 11.88
N ARG A 268 10.42 0.99 12.98
CA ARG A 268 11.05 -0.34 12.92
C ARG A 268 10.02 -1.39 12.49
N PRO A 269 10.46 -2.52 11.90
CA PRO A 269 9.58 -3.63 11.57
C PRO A 269 8.71 -4.05 12.76
N GLY A 270 7.41 -4.23 12.51
CA GLY A 270 6.44 -4.49 13.56
C GLY A 270 5.91 -3.22 14.24
N CYS A 271 6.07 -2.05 13.61
CA CYS A 271 5.45 -0.79 14.02
C CYS A 271 5.90 -0.35 15.41
N ILE A 272 7.20 -0.57 15.64
CA ILE A 272 7.89 -0.21 16.86
C ILE A 272 8.53 1.14 16.60
N ALA A 273 8.22 2.12 17.45
CA ALA A 273 8.88 3.41 17.42
C ALA A 273 10.39 3.23 17.59
N PRO A 274 11.22 4.01 16.89
CA PRO A 274 12.66 4.00 17.05
C PRO A 274 13.07 4.23 18.52
N ARG A 275 14.18 3.61 18.93
CA ARG A 275 14.65 3.67 20.33
C ARG A 275 16.16 3.61 20.38
N CYS A 276 16.70 4.42 21.28
CA CYS A 276 18.07 4.30 21.73
C CYS A 276 18.50 2.86 22.04
N GLY A 277 19.65 2.50 21.48
CA GLY A 277 20.31 1.21 21.56
C GLY A 277 19.94 0.27 20.42
N ASP A 278 19.40 0.77 19.31
CA ASP A 278 19.03 -0.05 18.15
C ASP A 278 20.03 0.03 16.97
N SER A 279 21.19 0.64 17.24
CA SER A 279 22.32 0.79 16.31
C SER A 279 22.09 1.78 15.16
N LEU A 280 21.01 2.55 15.21
CA LEU A 280 20.69 3.59 14.24
C LEU A 280 20.57 4.92 14.99
N ILE A 281 20.96 6.02 14.36
CA ILE A 281 20.80 7.35 14.94
C ILE A 281 19.49 7.91 14.39
N ASP A 282 18.46 8.02 15.23
CA ASP A 282 17.21 8.68 14.86
C ASP A 282 17.23 10.13 15.36
N ASP A 283 17.60 11.07 14.49
CA ASP A 283 17.68 12.50 14.80
C ASP A 283 16.37 13.28 14.55
N ASP A 284 15.26 12.58 14.29
CA ASP A 284 13.97 13.21 14.04
C ASP A 284 13.31 13.78 15.33
N PRO A 285 12.78 15.01 15.29
CA PRO A 285 12.11 15.64 16.42
C PRO A 285 10.90 14.86 16.98
N LEU A 286 10.27 13.98 16.20
CA LEU A 286 9.12 13.17 16.59
C LEU A 286 9.51 12.01 17.53
N TRP A 287 10.70 11.45 17.35
CA TRP A 287 11.13 10.21 18.04
C TRP A 287 12.21 10.46 19.12
N GLY A 288 12.71 11.68 19.18
CA GLY A 288 13.74 12.11 20.12
C GLY A 288 15.04 12.29 19.35
N GLU A 289 15.59 13.49 19.37
CA GLU A 289 16.78 13.85 18.57
C GLU A 289 18.03 13.12 19.08
N GLU A 290 18.28 11.88 18.66
CA GLU A 290 19.45 11.13 19.08
C GLU A 290 20.74 11.80 18.57
N ALA A 291 21.71 11.96 19.46
CA ALA A 291 23.02 12.52 19.13
C ALA A 291 24.07 11.42 18.90
N CYS A 292 23.78 10.21 19.37
CA CYS A 292 24.58 8.99 19.22
C CYS A 292 23.64 7.78 19.42
N ASP A 293 24.06 6.60 18.97
CA ASP A 293 23.47 5.31 19.31
C ASP A 293 24.56 4.24 19.09
N ASP A 294 25.13 3.72 20.17
CA ASP A 294 26.21 2.71 20.16
C ASP A 294 25.70 1.27 20.24
N GLY A 295 24.38 1.07 20.09
CA GLY A 295 23.75 -0.24 20.01
C GLY A 295 23.34 -0.84 21.34
N ASP A 296 23.40 -0.09 22.44
CA ASP A 296 22.79 -0.46 23.71
C ASP A 296 22.29 0.77 24.51
N ILE A 297 21.96 0.57 25.79
CA ILE A 297 21.45 1.62 26.69
C ILE A 297 22.27 1.72 27.96
N ASP A 298 23.48 1.15 27.95
CA ASP A 298 24.38 1.27 29.08
C ASP A 298 24.87 2.73 29.20
N THR A 299 25.57 3.02 30.28
CA THR A 299 26.11 4.36 30.54
C THR A 299 27.56 4.21 30.93
N GLY A 300 28.43 5.10 30.47
CA GLY A 300 29.87 5.08 30.72
C GLY A 300 30.73 4.55 29.56
N ASP A 301 30.14 4.30 28.40
CA ASP A 301 30.74 3.89 27.12
C ASP A 301 30.69 4.99 26.05
N GLY A 302 30.08 6.12 26.37
CA GLY A 302 30.09 7.33 25.56
C GLY A 302 28.73 7.72 24.97
N CYS A 303 27.76 6.82 24.91
CA CYS A 303 26.38 7.15 24.61
C CYS A 303 25.48 6.70 25.75
N ASN A 304 24.76 7.64 26.39
CA ASN A 304 23.91 7.24 27.51
C ASN A 304 22.59 6.61 27.06
N ALA A 305 21.84 6.03 28.01
CA ALA A 305 20.49 5.47 27.84
C ALA A 305 19.41 6.40 27.23
N SER A 306 19.70 7.67 26.97
CA SER A 306 18.83 8.62 26.25
C SER A 306 19.43 9.06 24.91
N CYS A 307 20.43 8.34 24.42
CA CYS A 307 21.15 8.55 23.18
C CYS A 307 21.70 9.97 23.03
N LYS A 308 22.25 10.46 24.15
CA LYS A 308 23.04 11.69 24.20
C LYS A 308 24.49 11.34 24.48
N VAL A 309 25.39 12.01 23.78
CA VAL A 309 26.82 11.87 23.97
C VAL A 309 27.18 12.23 25.42
N GLU A 310 27.89 11.34 26.08
CA GLU A 310 28.35 11.54 27.46
C GLU A 310 29.49 12.57 27.52
N LEU A 311 29.58 13.29 28.65
CA LEU A 311 30.61 14.31 28.83
C LEU A 311 32.03 13.69 28.82
N GLY A 312 32.92 14.19 27.96
CA GLY A 312 34.27 13.65 27.75
C GLY A 312 34.35 12.52 26.72
N TRP A 313 33.30 12.33 25.91
CA TRP A 313 33.25 11.35 24.84
C TRP A 313 32.92 12.01 23.50
N SER A 314 33.46 11.45 22.42
CA SER A 314 33.15 11.81 21.05
C SER A 314 32.69 10.57 20.31
N CYS A 315 31.46 10.62 19.78
CA CYS A 315 30.82 9.52 19.06
C CYS A 315 30.75 9.85 17.57
N GLN A 316 31.09 8.89 16.70
CA GLN A 316 31.03 9.04 15.24
C GLN A 316 30.54 7.76 14.57
N GLY A 317 29.91 7.90 13.40
CA GLY A 317 29.42 6.78 12.61
C GLY A 317 28.03 6.29 13.03
N GLN A 318 27.55 5.25 12.35
CA GLN A 318 26.27 4.59 12.65
C GLN A 318 26.42 3.08 12.41
N PRO A 319 26.26 2.23 13.44
CA PRO A 319 26.18 2.59 14.87
C PRO A 319 27.36 3.46 15.32
N SER A 320 27.10 4.30 16.32
CA SER A 320 28.08 5.20 16.92
C SER A 320 29.21 4.39 17.55
N VAL A 321 30.43 4.77 17.21
CA VAL A 321 31.61 4.32 17.95
C VAL A 321 32.08 5.51 18.77
N CYS A 322 31.97 5.38 20.08
CA CYS A 322 32.35 6.42 21.02
C CYS A 322 33.79 6.18 21.53
N THR A 323 34.58 7.25 21.56
CA THR A 323 35.94 7.27 22.09
C THR A 323 36.10 8.43 23.06
N GLU A 324 37.06 8.34 24.00
CA GLU A 324 37.46 9.46 24.87
C GLU A 324 37.69 10.71 24.00
N GLY A 325 36.93 11.77 24.28
CA GLY A 325 36.72 12.89 23.38
C GLY A 325 37.72 14.02 23.60
N CYS A 326 38.61 14.20 22.64
CA CYS A 326 39.54 15.32 22.60
C CYS A 326 38.88 16.62 22.11
N GLY A 327 39.09 17.74 22.80
CA GLY A 327 38.66 19.09 22.42
C GLY A 327 37.51 19.67 23.25
N ASP A 328 37.21 19.13 24.43
CA ASP A 328 36.14 19.57 25.33
C ASP A 328 36.63 20.45 26.50
N GLY A 329 37.93 20.72 26.56
CA GLY A 329 38.59 21.53 27.57
C GLY A 329 38.88 20.80 28.88
N LEU A 330 38.64 19.49 28.97
CA LEU A 330 38.90 18.67 30.16
C LEU A 330 40.04 17.70 29.87
N ILE A 331 40.86 17.37 30.88
CA ILE A 331 41.88 16.31 30.75
C ILE A 331 41.38 15.07 31.51
N ARG A 332 40.97 14.03 30.78
CA ARG A 332 40.46 12.76 31.31
C ARG A 332 41.11 11.56 30.65
N GLY A 333 41.06 10.42 31.35
CA GLY A 333 41.51 9.14 30.81
C GLY A 333 42.96 9.16 30.32
N SER A 334 43.16 8.96 29.02
CA SER A 334 44.48 8.88 28.36
C SER A 334 44.98 10.18 27.74
N GLU A 335 44.34 11.31 28.03
CA GLU A 335 44.67 12.63 27.50
C GLU A 335 45.89 13.26 28.21
N GLU A 336 46.77 13.89 27.43
CA GLU A 336 47.93 14.65 27.93
C GLU A 336 47.71 16.17 27.87
N CYS A 337 46.75 16.63 27.06
CA CYS A 337 46.32 18.03 26.90
C CYS A 337 44.90 18.07 26.30
N ASP A 338 44.18 19.18 26.44
CA ASP A 338 42.91 19.51 25.75
C ASP A 338 42.66 21.03 25.78
N ASN A 339 42.65 21.71 24.62
CA ASN A 339 42.59 23.18 24.51
C ASN A 339 41.25 23.76 23.98
N GLU A 340 40.11 23.05 24.10
CA GLU A 340 38.76 23.44 23.63
C GLU A 340 38.62 23.67 22.10
N THR A 341 39.70 23.73 21.33
CA THR A 341 39.69 24.13 19.91
C THR A 341 40.08 23.01 18.92
N ASP A 342 40.30 21.80 19.42
CA ASP A 342 41.08 20.75 18.74
C ASP A 342 40.25 19.87 17.77
N PHE A 343 39.58 20.51 16.80
CA PHE A 343 38.89 19.81 15.70
C PHE A 343 39.77 19.61 14.45
N ILE A 344 41.04 20.06 14.47
CA ILE A 344 41.90 20.10 13.27
C ILE A 344 43.20 19.32 13.50
N PRO A 345 43.46 18.25 12.71
CA PRO A 345 44.75 17.57 12.72
C PRO A 345 45.90 18.53 12.35
N ASN A 346 46.91 18.66 13.22
CA ASN A 346 48.11 19.50 13.04
C ASN A 346 47.82 21.01 13.07
N SER A 347 47.03 21.47 14.05
CA SER A 347 46.74 22.89 14.31
C SER A 347 48.00 23.74 14.56
N GLY A 348 49.08 23.12 15.06
CA GLY A 348 50.31 23.83 15.44
C GLY A 348 50.08 24.75 16.64
N ASP A 349 49.11 24.40 17.50
CA ASP A 349 48.76 25.09 18.74
C ASP A 349 49.24 24.36 19.99
N GLY A 350 49.92 23.22 19.82
CA GLY A 350 50.59 22.47 20.89
C GLY A 350 49.80 21.29 21.46
N CYS A 351 48.51 21.16 21.14
CA CYS A 351 47.74 19.95 21.41
C CYS A 351 47.32 19.30 20.08
N SER A 352 47.46 17.98 19.99
CA SER A 352 47.06 17.26 18.78
C SER A 352 45.60 16.83 18.86
N ALA A 353 44.97 16.59 17.71
CA ALA A 353 43.63 16.00 17.59
C ALA A 353 43.42 14.62 18.26
N THR A 354 44.44 14.06 18.92
CA THR A 354 44.35 12.86 19.77
C THR A 354 44.70 13.15 21.24
N CYS A 355 44.66 14.42 21.64
CA CYS A 355 44.96 14.91 22.99
C CYS A 355 46.32 14.42 23.50
N ARG A 356 47.32 14.46 22.61
CA ARG A 356 48.75 14.28 22.89
C ARG A 356 49.44 15.62 22.74
N VAL A 357 50.40 15.91 23.61
CA VAL A 357 51.21 17.13 23.51
C VAL A 357 52.08 17.05 22.24
N GLU A 358 52.05 18.10 21.42
CA GLU A 358 52.86 18.16 20.19
C GLU A 358 54.35 18.32 20.52
N LEU A 359 55.23 17.85 19.63
CA LEU A 359 56.68 17.94 19.83
C LEU A 359 57.13 19.41 19.91
N GLY A 360 57.88 19.74 20.97
CA GLY A 360 58.39 21.10 21.22
C GLY A 360 57.41 22.02 21.95
N TRP A 361 56.34 21.45 22.52
CA TRP A 361 55.34 22.19 23.29
C TRP A 361 55.24 21.67 24.73
N THR A 362 54.82 22.55 25.64
CA THR A 362 54.42 22.22 27.00
C THR A 362 53.01 22.73 27.24
N CYS A 363 52.12 21.85 27.72
CA CYS A 363 50.73 22.19 28.01
C CYS A 363 50.47 22.11 29.52
N THR A 364 49.74 23.08 30.06
CA THR A 364 49.37 23.12 31.48
C THR A 364 47.96 23.66 31.69
N GLY A 365 47.29 23.23 32.77
CA GLY A 365 45.94 23.69 33.12
C GLY A 365 44.82 22.81 32.54
N GLU A 366 43.59 23.12 32.96
CA GLU A 366 42.34 22.55 32.48
C GLU A 366 41.34 23.71 32.33
N PRO A 367 41.06 24.20 31.11
CA PRO A 367 41.59 23.76 29.81
C PRO A 367 43.11 23.95 29.65
N SER A 368 43.73 23.14 28.80
CA SER A 368 45.16 23.17 28.52
C SER A 368 45.56 24.44 27.78
N SER A 369 46.50 25.19 28.36
CA SER A 369 47.23 26.25 27.69
C SER A 369 48.60 25.73 27.28
N CYS A 370 48.85 25.67 25.97
CA CYS A 370 50.08 25.17 25.39
C CYS A 370 51.00 26.32 24.96
N THR A 371 52.27 26.24 25.33
CA THR A 371 53.33 27.19 24.93
C THR A 371 54.54 26.42 24.38
N PRO A 372 55.26 26.95 23.38
CA PRO A 372 56.45 26.29 22.86
C PRO A 372 57.58 26.28 23.92
N ILE A 373 58.45 25.26 23.85
CA ILE A 373 59.56 25.07 24.79
C ILE A 373 60.77 25.85 24.34
N CYS A 374 61.07 26.93 25.06
CA CYS A 374 62.23 27.75 24.75
C CYS A 374 63.57 27.02 24.99
N GLY A 375 64.44 27.05 23.97
CA GLY A 375 65.80 26.52 23.99
C GLY A 375 65.89 25.05 23.56
N ASP A 376 64.89 24.52 22.87
CA ASP A 376 64.84 23.12 22.42
C ASP A 376 65.37 22.91 20.99
N ASN A 377 65.84 23.99 20.34
CA ASN A 377 66.31 24.06 18.96
C ASN A 377 65.21 23.96 17.89
N LEU A 378 63.94 23.99 18.28
CA LEU A 378 62.78 24.05 17.39
C LEU A 378 62.23 25.48 17.40
N ARG A 379 61.36 25.82 16.43
CA ARG A 379 60.65 27.10 16.44
C ARG A 379 59.21 26.86 16.03
N PHE A 380 58.33 26.85 17.01
CA PHE A 380 56.89 26.69 16.81
C PHE A 380 56.11 27.83 17.45
N GLY A 381 54.85 28.02 17.04
CA GLY A 381 53.96 29.04 17.62
C GLY A 381 54.57 30.44 17.68
N ALA A 382 54.67 30.98 18.91
CA ALA A 382 55.23 32.31 19.17
C ALA A 382 56.70 32.47 18.75
N GLU A 383 57.49 31.40 18.76
CA GLU A 383 58.92 31.40 18.41
C GLU A 383 59.14 31.52 16.90
N ALA A 384 58.18 31.05 16.10
CA ALA A 384 58.22 31.16 14.64
C ALA A 384 57.87 32.57 14.11
N THR A 385 57.45 33.49 15.00
CA THR A 385 57.15 34.88 14.64
C THR A 385 58.42 35.70 14.40
N ALA A 386 58.27 36.89 13.80
CA ALA A 386 59.40 37.80 13.55
C ALA A 386 60.09 38.31 14.83
N THR A 387 59.37 38.31 15.96
CA THR A 387 59.90 38.69 17.28
C THR A 387 60.32 37.49 18.12
N GLY A 388 60.02 36.27 17.65
CA GLY A 388 60.35 35.03 18.32
C GLY A 388 61.71 34.48 17.86
N CYS A 389 62.37 33.76 18.75
CA CYS A 389 63.63 33.06 18.51
C CYS A 389 63.69 31.79 19.35
N ASP A 390 64.68 30.95 19.06
CA ASP A 390 65.13 29.83 19.90
C ASP A 390 66.60 29.61 19.54
N ASP A 391 67.53 29.99 20.41
CA ASP A 391 68.97 29.85 20.17
C ASP A 391 69.57 28.60 20.84
N GLY A 392 68.72 27.61 21.10
CA GLY A 392 69.09 26.31 21.70
C GLY A 392 69.40 26.38 23.18
N ASN A 393 69.09 27.49 23.86
CA ASN A 393 69.25 27.61 25.30
C ASN A 393 68.28 28.66 25.91
N THR A 394 68.35 28.89 27.23
CA THR A 394 67.50 29.86 27.95
C THR A 394 68.32 30.93 28.67
N ASN A 395 69.56 31.16 28.24
CA ASN A 395 70.35 32.26 28.76
C ASN A 395 69.74 33.57 28.26
N ALA A 396 70.14 34.68 28.87
CA ALA A 396 69.77 36.00 28.42
C ALA A 396 71.04 36.77 28.07
N ASN A 397 70.93 37.75 27.18
CA ASN A 397 71.98 38.59 26.63
C ASN A 397 72.88 37.92 25.57
N ASP A 398 72.44 36.81 24.98
CA ASP A 398 73.02 36.15 23.80
C ASP A 398 72.15 36.30 22.53
N GLY A 399 71.08 37.09 22.63
CA GLY A 399 70.24 37.54 21.53
C GLY A 399 68.84 36.93 21.52
N CYS A 400 68.64 35.80 22.19
CA CYS A 400 67.33 35.26 22.50
C CYS A 400 67.17 35.24 24.03
N ASN A 401 66.10 35.84 24.56
CA ASN A 401 65.91 35.81 26.01
C ASN A 401 65.32 34.47 26.49
N ALA A 402 65.28 34.27 27.81
CA ALA A 402 64.72 33.06 28.45
C ALA A 402 63.22 32.79 28.18
N THR A 403 62.52 33.72 27.52
CA THR A 403 61.12 33.58 27.07
C THR A 403 61.00 33.50 25.54
N CYS A 404 62.12 33.27 24.85
CA CYS A 404 62.22 33.08 23.41
C CYS A 404 61.74 34.25 22.56
N TYR A 405 62.02 35.46 23.05
CA TYR A 405 61.90 36.70 22.27
C TYR A 405 63.26 37.28 21.94
N VAL A 406 63.39 37.81 20.72
CA VAL A 406 64.59 38.48 20.24
C VAL A 406 64.90 39.67 21.15
N GLU A 407 66.11 39.73 21.65
CA GLU A 407 66.57 40.80 22.53
C GLU A 407 66.79 42.11 21.74
N ALA A 408 66.59 43.24 22.41
CA ALA A 408 66.81 44.54 21.78
C ALA A 408 68.28 44.70 21.35
N GLY A 409 68.50 45.12 20.10
CA GLY A 409 69.84 45.23 19.51
C GLY A 409 70.38 43.92 18.91
N TRP A 410 69.56 42.88 18.81
CA TRP A 410 69.92 41.59 18.20
C TRP A 410 69.04 41.26 16.99
N SER A 411 69.60 40.53 16.04
CA SER A 411 68.89 39.96 14.90
C SER A 411 69.07 38.44 14.92
N CYS A 412 67.97 37.70 15.00
CA CYS A 412 67.95 36.25 15.06
C CYS A 412 67.27 35.65 13.82
N VAL A 413 67.95 34.71 13.14
CA VAL A 413 67.43 34.04 11.93
C VAL A 413 67.71 32.54 11.94
N GLY A 414 66.89 31.75 11.26
CA GLY A 414 67.06 30.30 11.13
C GLY A 414 66.35 29.47 12.21
N THR A 415 66.59 28.16 12.17
CA THR A 415 66.09 27.11 13.08
C THR A 415 67.19 26.06 13.32
N PRO A 416 67.82 25.99 14.50
CA PRO A 416 67.76 26.96 15.60
C PRO A 416 68.20 28.36 15.17
N SER A 417 67.74 29.37 15.90
CA SER A 417 68.05 30.77 15.68
C SER A 417 69.53 31.04 15.92
N VAL A 418 70.17 31.67 14.95
CA VAL A 418 71.50 32.24 15.11
C VAL A 418 71.32 33.73 15.33
N CYS A 419 71.63 34.20 16.54
CA CYS A 419 71.49 35.59 16.92
C CYS A 419 72.82 36.34 16.76
N THR A 420 72.77 37.48 16.08
CA THR A 420 73.92 38.38 15.90
C THR A 420 73.54 39.80 16.32
N PRO A 421 74.43 40.53 17.01
CA PRO A 421 74.21 41.95 17.31
C PRO A 421 73.96 42.78 16.04
N ILE A 422 73.09 43.78 16.15
CA ILE A 422 72.76 44.68 15.05
C ILE A 422 73.81 45.78 14.99
N CYS A 423 74.70 45.67 14.00
CA CYS A 423 75.72 46.68 13.80
C CYS A 423 75.15 48.01 13.28
N GLY A 424 75.54 49.09 13.92
CA GLY A 424 75.14 50.47 13.64
C GLY A 424 73.93 50.94 14.44
N ASP A 425 73.56 50.26 15.53
CA ASP A 425 72.42 50.59 16.37
C ASP A 425 72.79 51.48 17.58
N SER A 426 74.05 51.93 17.65
CA SER A 426 74.65 52.73 18.72
C SER A 426 74.89 51.98 20.04
N ASN A 427 74.65 50.67 20.10
CA ASN A 427 74.95 49.83 21.26
C ASN A 427 76.17 48.94 20.96
N ILE A 428 76.91 48.56 22.00
CA ILE A 428 77.97 47.54 21.85
C ILE A 428 77.50 46.34 22.67
N LEU A 429 76.97 45.33 21.97
CA LEU A 429 76.40 44.12 22.53
C LEU A 429 77.17 42.88 22.06
N GLY A 430 77.19 41.84 22.90
CA GLY A 430 77.79 40.55 22.56
C GLY A 430 79.26 40.63 22.10
N GLY A 431 79.50 40.27 20.84
CA GLY A 431 80.84 40.20 20.22
C GLY A 431 81.33 41.48 19.54
N GLU A 432 80.59 42.58 19.63
CA GLU A 432 80.96 43.86 19.04
C GLU A 432 82.16 44.48 19.77
N THR A 433 83.07 45.10 19.01
CA THR A 433 84.24 45.82 19.55
C THR A 433 84.15 47.32 19.34
N CYS A 434 83.21 47.77 18.50
CA CYS A 434 82.80 49.15 18.27
C CYS A 434 81.38 49.15 17.70
N ASP A 435 80.67 50.27 17.81
CA ASP A 435 79.43 50.58 17.08
C ASP A 435 79.31 52.11 17.00
N ASP A 436 79.50 52.70 15.83
CA ASP A 436 79.48 54.16 15.61
C ASP A 436 78.13 54.68 15.08
N GLY A 437 77.05 53.92 15.28
CA GLY A 437 75.68 54.30 14.93
C GLY A 437 75.37 54.21 13.43
N ASN A 438 76.23 53.53 12.65
CA ASN A 438 75.97 53.26 11.25
C ASN A 438 76.65 51.94 10.79
N ALA A 439 76.28 51.44 9.60
CA ALA A 439 76.82 50.18 9.05
C ALA A 439 77.82 50.39 7.89
N THR A 440 78.31 51.62 7.72
CA THR A 440 79.31 51.98 6.71
C THR A 440 80.67 51.53 7.21
N GLY A 441 81.44 50.83 6.39
CA GLY A 441 82.84 50.57 6.73
C GLY A 441 83.75 51.74 6.37
N SER A 442 84.98 51.71 6.87
CA SER A 442 86.08 52.67 6.61
C SER A 442 85.99 54.03 7.31
N ASP A 443 85.10 54.19 8.29
CA ASP A 443 85.01 55.34 9.21
C ASP A 443 85.56 55.01 10.62
N GLY A 444 86.10 53.80 10.79
CA GLY A 444 86.77 53.34 12.01
C GLY A 444 86.06 52.17 12.69
N CYS A 445 84.76 51.99 12.43
CA CYS A 445 84.05 50.77 12.77
C CYS A 445 83.66 50.02 11.48
N SER A 446 83.93 48.72 11.41
CA SER A 446 83.58 47.97 10.19
C SER A 446 82.07 47.70 10.13
N SER A 447 81.55 47.35 8.95
CA SER A 447 80.14 46.94 8.76
C SER A 447 79.72 45.66 9.51
N THR A 448 80.61 45.09 10.31
CA THR A 448 80.39 43.94 11.21
C THR A 448 80.76 44.27 12.65
N CYS A 449 80.85 45.56 12.98
CA CYS A 449 81.10 46.12 14.31
C CYS A 449 82.41 45.61 14.94
N ARG A 450 83.40 45.44 14.06
CA ARG A 450 84.81 45.20 14.41
C ARG A 450 85.62 46.46 14.25
N THR A 451 86.41 46.82 15.25
CA THR A 451 87.34 47.96 15.19
C THR A 451 88.29 47.76 14.02
N GLU A 452 88.32 48.74 13.12
CA GLU A 452 89.19 48.66 11.95
C GLU A 452 90.65 48.85 12.38
N GLN A 453 91.56 48.07 11.77
CA GLN A 453 92.98 48.13 12.08
C GLN A 453 93.47 49.58 11.99
N GLY A 454 94.15 50.16 12.99
CA GLY A 454 94.65 51.54 12.95
C GLY A 454 93.65 52.61 13.45
N TRP A 455 92.49 52.20 13.96
CA TRP A 455 91.52 53.06 14.63
C TRP A 455 91.42 52.74 16.11
N ASN A 456 91.11 53.76 16.92
CA ASN A 456 90.81 53.61 18.34
C ASN A 456 89.37 54.09 18.58
N CYS A 457 88.48 53.15 18.85
CA CYS A 457 87.07 53.40 19.13
C CYS A 457 86.80 53.31 20.64
N ASN A 458 86.16 54.32 21.22
CA ASN A 458 85.80 54.35 22.63
C ASN A 458 84.38 54.89 22.81
N GLY A 459 83.71 54.47 23.89
CA GLY A 459 82.35 54.90 24.22
C GLY A 459 81.26 54.04 23.57
N THR A 460 80.01 54.29 23.98
CA THR A 460 78.77 53.67 23.47
C THR A 460 77.72 54.78 23.24
N PRO A 461 77.40 55.16 21.99
CA PRO A 461 78.04 54.77 20.73
C PRO A 461 79.54 55.10 20.66
N SER A 462 80.27 54.29 19.89
CA SER A 462 81.70 54.44 19.63
C SER A 462 82.00 55.70 18.83
N THR A 463 82.94 56.48 19.35
CA THR A 463 83.62 57.51 18.54
C THR A 463 84.98 56.98 18.13
N CYS A 464 85.20 56.77 16.84
CA CYS A 464 86.44 56.23 16.30
C CYS A 464 87.37 57.36 15.84
N LEU A 465 88.60 57.35 16.35
CA LEU A 465 89.67 58.27 15.93
C LEU A 465 90.85 57.49 15.35
N PRO A 466 91.52 57.99 14.29
CA PRO A 466 92.69 57.34 13.75
C PRO A 466 93.83 57.32 14.77
N ILE A 467 94.58 56.22 14.84
CA ILE A 467 95.75 56.12 15.72
C ILE A 467 96.88 56.96 15.14
N CYS A 468 97.14 58.11 15.74
CA CYS A 468 98.26 58.97 15.33
C CYS A 468 99.60 58.25 15.48
N GLY A 469 100.36 58.14 14.39
CA GLY A 469 101.72 57.60 14.37
C GLY A 469 101.88 56.14 13.93
N ASP A 470 100.82 55.53 13.38
CA ASP A 470 100.84 54.15 12.86
C ASP A 470 101.35 54.00 11.40
N GLY A 471 101.60 55.11 10.72
CA GLY A 471 102.18 55.15 9.37
C GLY A 471 101.19 55.00 8.21
N LEU A 472 99.88 55.08 8.46
CA LEU A 472 98.83 55.00 7.43
C LEU A 472 98.15 56.38 7.22
N ILE A 473 97.81 56.73 5.98
CA ILE A 473 97.02 57.93 5.63
C ILE A 473 95.58 57.48 5.37
N ARG A 474 94.62 58.08 6.07
CA ARG A 474 93.19 57.78 5.96
C ARG A 474 92.38 59.06 5.92
#